data_AF-A0A4Y2MYP9-F1
#
_entry.id   AF-A0A4Y2MYP9-F1
#
_cell.length_a   1.000
_cell.length_b   1.000
_cell.length_c   1.000
_cell.angle_alpha   90.00
_cell.angle_beta   90.00
_cell.angle_gamma   90.00
#
_symmetry.space_group_name_H-M   'P 1'
#
loop_
_entity.id
_entity.type
_entity.pdbx_description
1 polymer ?
#
loop_
_entity_poly.entity_id
_entity_poly.type
_entity_poly.pdbx_seq_one_letter_code
_entity_poly.pdbx_strand_id
1 'polypeptide(L)' 'TTFWYDRPLVKELIKMCRTLFPVVDYGTSYVASFPAGHIGYLCCSKNPVRVSTRNAAQ' A
#
# COMPACT_ATOMS: atom_id res chain seq x y z
N THR A 1 2.11 1.10 13.16
CA THR A 1 2.62 0.27 12.06
C THR A 1 1.55 -0.75 11.72
N THR A 2 1.01 -0.74 10.50
CA THR A 2 -0.07 -1.68 10.13
C THR A 2 0.50 -3.09 10.02
N PHE A 3 -0.26 -4.09 10.47
CA PHE A 3 0.18 -5.50 10.56
C PHE A 3 0.84 -6.05 9.29
N TRP A 4 0.35 -5.61 8.13
CA TRP A 4 0.87 -6.02 6.83
C TRP A 4 2.16 -5.31 6.42
N TYR A 5 2.39 -4.08 6.90
CA TYR A 5 3.61 -3.32 6.58
C TYR A 5 4.87 -3.96 7.18
N ASP A 6 4.75 -4.62 8.34
CA ASP A 6 5.89 -5.27 8.98
C ASP A 6 6.23 -6.66 8.44
N ARG A 7 5.42 -7.22 7.54
CA ARG A 7 5.71 -8.51 6.92
C ARG A 7 6.85 -8.38 5.91
N PRO A 8 7.89 -9.24 5.96
CA PRO A 8 9.05 -9.15 5.07
C PRO A 8 8.66 -9.23 3.59
N LEU A 9 7.68 -10.08 3.25
CA LEU A 9 7.14 -10.20 1.88
C LEU A 9 6.61 -8.88 1.32
N VAL A 10 5.86 -8.11 2.12
CA VAL A 10 5.27 -6.84 1.68
C VAL A 10 6.36 -5.79 1.47
N LYS A 11 7.38 -5.77 2.35
CA LYS A 11 8.54 -4.88 2.20
C LYS A 11 9.31 -5.17 0.92
N GLU A 12 9.55 -6.44 0.60
CA GLU A 12 10.22 -6.84 -0.64
C GLU A 12 9.39 -6.51 -1.87
N LEU A 13 8.08 -6.74 -1.83
CA LEU A 13 7.15 -6.39 -2.91
C LEU A 13 7.16 -4.87 -3.18
N ILE A 14 7.04 -4.04 -2.13
CA ILE A 14 7.11 -2.58 -2.26
C ILE A 14 8.47 -2.16 -2.82
N LYS A 15 9.56 -2.77 -2.35
CA LYS A 15 10.92 -2.48 -2.84
C LYS A 15 11.05 -2.79 -4.33
N MET A 16 10.56 -3.94 -4.78
CA MET A 16 10.55 -4.32 -6.19
C MET A 16 9.69 -3.36 -7.01
N CYS A 17 8.48 -3.03 -6.56
CA CYS A 17 7.63 -2.09 -7.31
C CYS A 17 8.24 -0.69 -7.42
N ARG A 18 9.02 -0.24 -6.43
CA ARG A 18 9.73 1.05 -6.48
C ARG A 18 10.86 1.10 -7.52
N THR A 19 11.38 -0.05 -7.97
CA THR A 19 12.35 -0.07 -9.09
C THR A 19 11.68 0.01 -10.45
N LEU A 20 10.39 -0.33 -10.53
CA LEU A 20 9.62 -0.38 -11.78
C LEU A 20 8.74 0.85 -12.00
N PHE A 21 8.21 1.43 -10.92
CA PHE A 21 7.23 2.52 -10.98
C PHE A 21 7.74 3.77 -10.25
N PRO A 22 7.56 4.97 -10.85
CA PRO A 22 7.96 6.23 -10.22
C PRO A 22 7.18 6.55 -8.94
N VAL A 23 5.94 6.06 -8.81
CA VAL A 23 5.11 6.26 -7.63
C VAL A 23 4.58 4.92 -7.14
N VAL A 24 4.83 4.61 -5.88
CA VAL A 24 4.33 3.41 -5.18
C VAL A 24 3.81 3.81 -3.81
N ASP A 25 2.55 3.51 -3.54
CA ASP A 25 1.89 3.76 -2.27
C ASP A 25 1.27 2.49 -1.70
N TYR A 26 1.12 2.45 -0.39
CA TYR A 26 0.59 1.30 0.33
C TYR A 26 -0.55 1.73 1.25
N GLY A 27 -1.75 1.25 0.95
CA GLY A 27 -2.95 1.47 1.75
C GLY A 27 -3.36 0.22 2.50
N THR A 28 -4.09 0.38 3.61
CA THR A 28 -4.73 -0.74 4.30
C THR A 28 -6.15 -0.34 4.67
N SER A 29 -7.09 -1.27 4.53
CA SER A 29 -8.46 -1.08 5.01
C SER A 29 -8.85 -2.20 5.95
N TYR A 30 -9.73 -1.88 6.90
CA TYR A 30 -10.35 -2.87 7.77
C TYR A 30 -11.45 -3.60 6.99
N VAL A 31 -11.34 -4.93 6.92
CA VAL A 31 -12.33 -5.79 6.26
C VAL A 31 -12.57 -6.97 7.20
N ALA A 32 -13.69 -6.91 7.91
CA ALA A 32 -14.04 -7.87 8.97
C ALA A 32 -14.11 -9.32 8.47
N SER A 33 -14.38 -9.55 7.18
CA SER A 33 -14.44 -10.88 6.56
C SER A 33 -13.09 -11.46 6.15
N PHE A 34 -11.99 -10.70 6.20
CA PHE A 34 -10.67 -11.20 5.86
C PHE A 34 -9.96 -11.85 7.07
N PRO A 35 -9.12 -12.88 6.87
CA PRO A 35 -8.28 -13.41 7.95
C PRO A 35 -7.44 -12.27 8.55
N ALA A 36 -7.50 -12.09 9.87
CA ALA A 36 -6.91 -10.97 10.61
C ALA A 36 -7.57 -9.59 10.46
N GLY A 37 -8.75 -9.47 9.83
CA GLY A 37 -9.58 -8.26 9.82
C GLY A 37 -9.06 -7.09 8.99
N HIS A 38 -7.95 -7.26 8.25
CA HIS A 38 -7.34 -6.20 7.46
C HIS A 38 -6.86 -6.71 6.11
N ILE A 39 -7.01 -5.87 5.08
CA ILE A 39 -6.47 -6.10 3.74
C ILE A 39 -5.52 -4.96 3.35
N GLY A 40 -4.43 -5.29 2.68
CA GLY A 40 -3.45 -4.33 2.17
C GLY A 40 -3.58 -4.14 0.67
N TYR A 41 -3.42 -2.92 0.20
CA TYR A 41 -3.43 -2.52 -1.20
C TYR A 41 -2.10 -1.90 -1.59
N LEU A 42 -1.52 -2.39 -2.69
CA LEU A 42 -0.34 -1.80 -3.31
C LEU A 42 -0.76 -1.04 -4.56
N CYS A 43 -0.64 0.29 -4.53
CA CYS A 43 -0.97 1.14 -5.66
C CYS A 43 0.31 1.65 -6.33
N CYS A 44 0.52 1.23 -7.57
CA CYS A 44 1.65 1.64 -8.39
C CYS A 44 1.17 2.50 -9.55
N SER A 45 1.88 3.58 -9.85
CA SER A 45 1.55 4.47 -10.97
C SER A 45 2.79 4.75 -11.83
N LYS A 46 2.57 4.77 -13.15
CA LYS A 46 3.57 5.20 -14.14
C LYS A 46 3.63 6.72 -14.29
N ASN A 47 2.59 7.43 -13.84
CA ASN A 47 2.62 8.89 -13.83
C ASN A 47 3.47 9.35 -12.63
N PRO A 48 4.54 10.15 -12.84
CA PRO A 48 5.39 10.64 -11.77
C PRO A 48 4.69 11.66 -10.84
N VAL A 49 3.54 12.18 -11.23
CA VAL A 49 2.76 13.13 -10.41
C VAL A 49 2.07 12.38 -9.28
N ARG A 50 2.61 12.52 -8.06
CA ARG A 50 1.93 12.07 -6.84
C ARG A 50 0.89 13.11 -6.43
N VAL A 51 -0.37 12.91 -6.84
CA VAL A 51 -1.49 13.72 -6.35
C VAL A 51 -1.77 13.29 -4.91
N SER A 52 -1.26 14.03 -3.93
CA SER A 52 -1.59 13.80 -2.52
C SER A 52 -2.97 14.37 -2.21
N THR A 53 -4.04 13.75 -2.71
CA THR A 53 -5.39 14.03 -2.23
C THR A 53 -5.48 13.46 -0.81
N ARG A 54 -5.11 14.26 0.19
CA ARG A 54 -5.41 14.00 1.60
C ARG A 54 -6.92 14.17 1.80
N ASN A 55 -7.72 13.20 1.35
CA ASN A 55 -9.02 12.98 1.94
C ASN A 55 -8.82 11.98 3.07
N ALA A 56 -8.63 12.56 4.26
CA ALA A 56 -8.85 11.88 5.51
C ALA A 56 -10.35 11.56 5.61
N ALA A 57 -10.73 10.37 5.20
CA ALA A 57 -11.95 9.64 5.55
C ALA A 57 -11.63 8.19 5.18
N GLN A 58 -11.51 7.24 6.09
CA GLN A 58 -12.23 7.02 7.34
C GLN A 58 -11.46 5.98 8.16
#